data_AF-A0A519SPW1-F1
#
_entry.id   AF-A0A519SPW1-F1
#
_cell.length_a   1.000
_cell.length_b   1.000
_cell.length_c   1.000
_cell.angle_alpha   90.00
_cell.angle_beta   90.00
_cell.angle_gamma   90.00
#
_symmetry.space_group_name_H-M   'P 1'
#
loop_
_entity.id
_entity.type
_entity.pdbx_description
1 polymer ?
#
loop_
_entity_poly.entity_id
_entity_poly.type
_entity_poly.pdbx_seq_one_letter_code
_entity_poly.pdbx_strand_id
1 'polypeptide(L)'
;MKINLVETVKFCFTSEVISQLGASVDEDDAAVAKVLEKSIPLVLNAILVQAGQDGAPAILLQLAREADEDNILSHLSDAQNASWHEQASNLLLDLLGDTYRHTVNHLAAGAGIRPVAAGTLLEVAAAAVLGVLGKFAADNHLTPSEFIGWLQAQKTEIA
;
A
#
# COMPACT_ATOMS: atom_id res chain seq x y z
N MET A 1 -19.31 10.98 -7.88
CA MET A 1 -18.04 11.39 -7.26
C MET A 1 -16.99 10.37 -7.65
N LYS A 2 -15.81 10.83 -8.05
CA LYS A 2 -14.70 9.97 -8.47
C LYS A 2 -13.75 9.89 -7.28
N ILE A 3 -13.49 8.71 -6.76
CA ILE A 3 -12.50 8.54 -5.69
C ILE A 3 -11.13 8.59 -6.37
N ASN A 4 -10.29 9.51 -5.92
CA ASN A 4 -8.87 9.45 -6.26
C ASN A 4 -8.20 8.59 -5.19
N LEU A 5 -7.98 7.31 -5.51
CA LEU A 5 -7.38 6.37 -4.55
C LEU A 5 -5.98 6.82 -4.11
N VAL A 6 -5.19 7.36 -5.03
CA VAL A 6 -3.85 7.86 -4.72
C VAL A 6 -3.93 8.98 -3.69
N GLU A 7 -4.82 9.96 -3.89
CA GLU A 7 -5.02 11.04 -2.91
C GLU A 7 -5.57 10.52 -1.58
N THR A 8 -6.53 9.59 -1.62
CA THR A 8 -7.13 9.01 -0.41
C THR A 8 -6.08 8.34 0.47
N VAL A 9 -5.20 7.54 -0.14
CA VAL A 9 -4.09 6.88 0.56
C VAL A 9 -3.06 7.91 1.03
N LYS A 10 -2.75 8.94 0.22
CA LYS A 10 -1.86 10.04 0.63
C LYS A 10 -2.38 10.76 1.88
N PHE A 11 -3.69 10.94 2.03
CA PHE A 11 -4.27 11.56 3.23
C PHE A 11 -4.06 10.75 4.52
N CYS A 12 -3.78 9.45 4.42
CA CYS A 12 -3.40 8.63 5.58
C CYS A 12 -2.00 9.01 6.12
N PHE A 13 -1.12 9.51 5.25
CA PHE A 13 0.25 9.91 5.61
C PHE A 13 0.31 11.38 6.05
N THR A 14 -0.24 11.65 7.22
CA THR A 14 -0.12 12.97 7.86
C THR A 14 1.33 13.28 8.23
N SER A 15 1.67 14.56 8.45
CA SER A 15 3.01 14.96 8.90
C SER A 15 3.47 14.22 10.16
N GLU A 16 2.54 13.94 11.08
CA GLU A 16 2.82 13.16 12.28
C GLU A 16 3.22 11.72 11.96
N VAL A 17 2.46 11.05 11.09
CA VAL A 17 2.76 9.67 10.65
C VAL A 17 4.11 9.63 9.93
N ILE A 18 4.38 10.60 9.05
CA ILE A 18 5.66 10.71 8.34
C ILE A 18 6.83 10.87 9.31
N SER A 19 6.68 11.73 10.33
CA SER A 19 7.75 11.97 11.30
C SER A 19 8.02 10.76 12.18
N GLN A 20 6.97 10.05 12.62
CA GLN A 20 7.10 8.80 13.37
C GLN A 20 7.76 7.70 12.53
N LEU A 21 7.38 7.59 11.24
CA LEU A 21 8.02 6.67 10.31
C LEU A 21 9.50 7.01 10.13
N GLY A 22 9.84 8.28 9.89
CA GLY A 22 11.24 8.74 9.81
C GLY A 22 12.06 8.38 11.04
N ALA A 23 11.50 8.56 12.24
CA ALA A 23 12.15 8.13 13.47
C ALA A 23 12.33 6.59 13.55
N SER A 24 11.35 5.81 13.09
CA SER A 24 11.41 4.34 13.12
C SER A 24 12.41 3.75 12.12
N VAL A 25 12.52 4.35 10.93
CA VAL A 25 13.43 3.89 9.87
C VAL A 25 14.75 4.65 9.88
N ASP A 26 14.94 5.61 10.79
CA ASP A 26 16.14 6.44 10.95
C ASP A 26 16.52 7.15 9.62
N GLU A 27 15.53 7.80 9.00
CA GLU A 27 15.65 8.58 7.76
C GLU A 27 14.89 9.92 7.89
N ASP A 28 15.24 10.93 7.09
CA ASP A 28 14.59 12.25 7.14
C ASP A 28 13.15 12.24 6.63
N ASP A 29 12.26 13.00 7.28
CA ASP A 29 10.82 13.12 6.92
C ASP A 29 10.59 13.43 5.44
N ALA A 30 11.43 14.29 4.84
CA ALA A 30 11.32 14.65 3.42
C ALA A 30 11.63 13.47 2.49
N ALA A 31 12.59 12.62 2.87
CA ALA A 31 12.94 11.43 2.11
C ALA A 31 11.88 10.34 2.26
N VAL A 32 11.34 10.18 3.48
CA VAL A 32 10.21 9.29 3.79
C VAL A 32 8.98 9.65 2.96
N ALA A 33 8.56 10.92 3.00
CA ALA A 33 7.42 11.41 2.22
C ALA A 33 7.58 11.12 0.72
N LYS A 34 8.78 11.37 0.19
CA LYS A 34 9.10 11.12 -1.22
C LYS A 34 9.01 9.64 -1.61
N VAL A 35 9.43 8.72 -0.73
CA VAL A 35 9.27 7.29 -0.98
C VAL A 35 7.80 6.90 -0.95
N LEU A 36 7.05 7.31 0.07
CA LEU A 36 5.62 7.01 0.19
C LEU A 36 4.83 7.51 -1.03
N GLU A 37 5.07 8.74 -1.48
CA GLU A 37 4.42 9.31 -2.67
C GLU A 37 4.64 8.49 -3.95
N LYS A 38 5.79 7.81 -4.07
CA LYS A 38 6.12 6.95 -5.20
C LYS A 38 5.66 5.52 -5.02
N SER A 39 5.68 5.02 -3.78
CA SER A 39 5.24 3.67 -3.43
C SER A 39 3.74 3.49 -3.62
N ILE A 40 2.92 4.48 -3.24
CA ILE A 40 1.45 4.41 -3.35
C ILE A 40 0.96 4.05 -4.77
N PRO A 41 1.29 4.81 -5.83
CA PRO A 41 0.84 4.46 -7.18
C PRO A 41 1.43 3.15 -7.69
N LEU A 42 2.65 2.78 -7.25
CA LEU A 42 3.28 1.53 -7.61
C LEU A 42 2.52 0.32 -7.04
N VAL A 43 2.21 0.36 -5.74
CA VAL A 43 1.46 -0.72 -5.08
C VAL A 43 0.04 -0.80 -5.63
N LEU A 44 -0.64 0.33 -5.83
CA LEU A 44 -1.95 0.36 -6.49
C LEU A 44 -1.91 -0.31 -7.86
N ASN A 45 -0.91 0.02 -8.68
CA ASN A 45 -0.76 -0.61 -9.99
C ASN A 45 -0.47 -2.12 -9.89
N ALA A 46 0.36 -2.56 -8.93
CA ALA A 46 0.62 -3.97 -8.70
C ALA A 46 -0.65 -4.75 -8.31
N ILE A 47 -1.44 -4.20 -7.40
CA ILE A 47 -2.75 -4.76 -7.01
C ILE A 47 -3.70 -4.80 -8.21
N LEU A 48 -3.73 -3.76 -9.05
CA LEU A 48 -4.60 -3.71 -10.22
C LEU A 48 -4.19 -4.72 -11.32
N VAL A 49 -2.89 -4.96 -11.48
CA VAL A 49 -2.38 -6.01 -12.36
C VAL A 49 -2.81 -7.38 -11.84
N GLN A 50 -2.67 -7.60 -10.53
CA GLN A 50 -3.08 -8.85 -9.89
C GLN A 50 -4.59 -9.08 -9.94
N ALA A 51 -5.39 -8.03 -9.74
CA ALA A 51 -6.84 -8.05 -9.85
C ALA A 51 -7.36 -8.45 -11.25
N GLY A 52 -6.51 -8.31 -12.27
CA GLY A 52 -6.80 -8.77 -13.63
C GLY A 52 -6.49 -10.25 -13.89
N GLN A 53 -5.88 -10.97 -12.93
CA GLN A 53 -5.57 -12.40 -13.02
C GLN A 53 -6.75 -13.25 -12.54
N ASP A 54 -6.96 -14.41 -13.16
CA ASP A 54 -8.02 -15.35 -12.76
C ASP A 54 -7.80 -15.86 -11.33
N GLY A 55 -8.83 -15.79 -10.47
CA GLY A 55 -8.81 -16.31 -9.10
C GLY A 55 -8.24 -15.37 -8.02
N ALA A 56 -7.52 -14.32 -8.38
CA ALA A 56 -7.04 -13.27 -7.48
C ALA A 56 -8.14 -12.42 -6.76
N PRO A 57 -9.35 -12.22 -7.32
CA PRO A 57 -10.36 -11.32 -6.74
C PRO A 57 -10.75 -11.55 -5.28
N ALA A 58 -10.99 -12.81 -4.91
CA ALA A 58 -11.44 -13.16 -3.58
C ALA A 58 -10.34 -12.95 -2.54
N ILE A 59 -9.10 -13.28 -2.92
CA ILE A 59 -7.92 -13.13 -2.06
C ILE A 59 -7.63 -11.65 -1.81
N LEU A 60 -7.66 -10.81 -2.86
CA LEU A 60 -7.43 -9.37 -2.70
C LEU A 60 -8.52 -8.70 -1.85
N LEU A 61 -9.78 -9.06 -2.03
CA LEU A 61 -10.86 -8.54 -1.19
C LEU A 61 -10.72 -9.01 0.26
N GLN A 62 -10.33 -10.27 0.49
CA GLN A 62 -10.11 -10.80 1.83
C GLN A 62 -8.97 -10.06 2.53
N LEU A 63 -7.81 -9.92 1.89
CA LEU A 63 -6.68 -9.18 2.43
C LEU A 63 -7.03 -7.72 2.74
N ALA A 64 -7.79 -7.07 1.85
CA ALA A 64 -8.25 -5.71 2.07
C ALA A 64 -9.15 -5.63 3.31
N ARG A 65 -10.09 -6.57 3.49
CA ARG A 65 -10.96 -6.63 4.67
C ARG A 65 -10.19 -6.92 5.95
N GLU A 66 -9.25 -7.86 5.93
CA GLU A 66 -8.38 -8.14 7.07
C GLU A 66 -7.61 -6.89 7.51
N ALA A 67 -7.07 -6.12 6.54
CA ALA A 67 -6.40 -4.86 6.82
C ALA A 67 -7.31 -3.79 7.46
N ASP A 68 -8.59 -3.74 7.08
CA ASP A 68 -9.58 -2.85 7.71
C ASP A 68 -9.99 -3.33 9.11
N GLU A 69 -10.22 -4.64 9.27
CA GLU A 69 -10.54 -5.29 10.55
C GLU A 69 -9.41 -5.08 11.58
N ASP A 70 -8.15 -5.18 11.15
CA ASP A 70 -6.96 -4.91 11.97
C ASP A 70 -6.72 -3.40 12.21
N ASN A 71 -7.58 -2.53 11.68
CA ASN A 71 -7.50 -1.07 11.82
C ASN A 71 -6.12 -0.53 11.39
N ILE A 72 -5.52 -1.10 10.34
CA ILE A 72 -4.12 -0.83 9.96
C ILE A 72 -3.85 0.66 9.70
N LEU A 73 -4.86 1.38 9.20
CA LEU A 73 -4.78 2.83 8.94
C LEU A 73 -4.50 3.65 10.19
N SER A 74 -4.95 3.19 11.36
CA SER A 74 -4.69 3.83 12.66
C SER A 74 -3.30 3.53 13.20
N HIS A 75 -2.63 2.51 12.64
CA HIS A 75 -1.34 1.99 13.11
C HIS A 75 -0.22 2.14 12.07
N LEU A 76 -0.42 2.95 11.02
CA LEU A 76 0.56 3.10 9.93
C LEU A 76 1.92 3.63 10.39
N SER A 77 1.98 4.36 11.50
CA SER A 77 3.24 4.85 12.07
C SER A 77 3.99 3.79 12.88
N ASP A 78 3.32 2.70 13.26
CA ASP A 78 3.94 1.57 13.96
C ASP A 78 4.49 0.56 12.96
N ALA A 79 5.54 0.97 12.26
CA ALA A 79 6.32 0.15 11.32
C ALA A 79 6.87 -1.16 11.93
N GLN A 80 6.87 -1.28 13.26
CA GLN A 80 7.45 -2.42 13.99
C GLN A 80 6.42 -3.50 14.35
N ASN A 81 5.13 -3.28 14.13
CA ASN A 81 4.15 -4.32 14.39
C ASN A 81 4.32 -5.48 13.39
N ALA A 82 4.89 -6.56 13.92
CA ALA A 82 5.43 -7.67 13.14
C ALA A 82 4.39 -8.44 12.33
N SER A 83 3.13 -8.54 12.80
CA SER A 83 2.13 -9.39 12.16
C SER A 83 1.66 -8.82 10.82
N TRP A 84 1.42 -7.52 10.73
CA TRP A 84 1.03 -6.90 9.46
C TRP A 84 2.24 -6.70 8.55
N HIS A 85 3.43 -6.49 9.12
CA HIS A 85 4.65 -6.31 8.35
C HIS A 85 4.98 -7.57 7.53
N GLU A 86 4.88 -8.75 8.15
CA GLU A 86 5.04 -10.03 7.44
C GLU A 86 3.98 -10.23 6.36
N GLN A 87 2.72 -9.90 6.64
CA GLN A 87 1.63 -10.02 5.65
C GLN A 87 1.85 -9.08 4.45
N ALA A 88 2.21 -7.82 4.70
CA ALA A 88 2.48 -6.83 3.65
C ALA A 88 3.70 -7.24 2.82
N SER A 89 4.76 -7.76 3.45
CA SER A 89 5.95 -8.24 2.76
C SER A 89 5.64 -9.45 1.86
N ASN A 90 4.92 -10.45 2.39
CA ASN A 90 4.48 -11.62 1.61
C ASN A 90 3.60 -11.22 0.43
N LEU A 91 2.64 -10.32 0.67
CA LEU A 91 1.80 -9.79 -0.41
C LEU A 91 2.63 -9.08 -1.47
N LEU A 92 3.56 -8.21 -1.08
CA LEU A 92 4.39 -7.49 -2.04
C LEU A 92 5.31 -8.43 -2.82
N LEU A 93 5.80 -9.50 -2.21
CA LEU A 93 6.54 -10.55 -2.90
C LEU A 93 5.64 -11.29 -3.90
N ASP A 94 4.39 -11.59 -3.55
CA ASP A 94 3.44 -12.23 -4.47
C ASP A 94 3.04 -11.29 -5.62
N LEU A 95 2.86 -9.99 -5.34
CA LEU A 95 2.45 -8.98 -6.32
C LEU A 95 3.57 -8.55 -7.27
N LEU A 96 4.78 -8.33 -6.72
CA LEU A 96 5.92 -7.77 -7.47
C LEU A 96 6.90 -8.86 -7.91
N GLY A 97 6.86 -10.05 -7.31
CA GLY A 97 7.75 -11.17 -7.62
C GLY A 97 9.21 -10.75 -7.64
N ASP A 98 9.89 -11.13 -8.72
CA ASP A 98 11.31 -10.83 -8.93
C ASP A 98 11.63 -9.33 -8.98
N THR A 99 10.63 -8.48 -9.25
CA THR A 99 10.82 -7.03 -9.35
C THR A 99 10.82 -6.34 -7.99
N TYR A 100 10.37 -6.99 -6.91
CA TYR A 100 10.31 -6.40 -5.56
C TYR A 100 11.66 -5.77 -5.16
N ARG A 101 12.75 -6.54 -5.25
CA ARG A 101 14.09 -6.06 -4.88
C ARG A 101 14.58 -4.92 -5.78
N HIS A 102 14.24 -4.95 -7.07
CA HIS A 102 14.59 -3.87 -7.99
C HIS A 102 13.82 -2.58 -7.62
N THR A 103 12.53 -2.70 -7.32
CA THR A 103 11.68 -1.60 -6.87
C THR A 103 12.21 -0.95 -5.59
N VAL A 104 12.52 -1.76 -4.57
CA VAL A 104 13.08 -1.26 -3.30
C VAL A 104 14.38 -0.49 -3.53
N ASN A 105 15.30 -1.05 -4.33
CA ASN A 105 16.55 -0.37 -4.66
C ASN A 105 16.33 0.92 -5.46
N HIS A 106 15.35 0.94 -6.37
CA HIS A 106 15.03 2.13 -7.14
C HIS A 106 14.45 3.25 -6.25
N LEU A 107 13.54 2.91 -5.34
CA LEU A 107 12.97 3.85 -4.37
C LEU A 107 14.06 4.42 -3.45
N ALA A 108 14.90 3.54 -2.91
CA ALA A 108 16.04 3.91 -2.06
C ALA A 108 16.97 4.89 -2.77
N ALA A 109 17.44 4.55 -3.97
CA ALA A 109 18.30 5.43 -4.77
C ALA A 109 17.60 6.75 -5.15
N GLY A 110 16.30 6.70 -5.44
CA GLY A 110 15.52 7.88 -5.81
C GLY A 110 15.30 8.86 -4.67
N ALA A 111 15.32 8.40 -3.42
CA ALA A 111 15.15 9.22 -2.22
C ALA A 111 16.45 9.49 -1.44
N GLY A 112 17.52 8.73 -1.72
CA GLY A 112 18.79 8.85 -1.01
C GLY A 112 18.79 8.13 0.34
N ILE A 113 17.91 7.14 0.55
CA ILE A 113 17.76 6.40 1.81
C ILE A 113 18.29 4.98 1.69
N ARG A 114 18.36 4.27 2.82
CA ARG A 114 18.78 2.86 2.83
C ARG A 114 17.72 1.95 2.17
N PRO A 115 18.13 0.89 1.44
CA PRO A 115 17.19 -0.08 0.86
C PRO A 115 16.26 -0.72 1.89
N VAL A 116 16.75 -1.00 3.10
CA VAL A 116 15.91 -1.54 4.18
C VAL A 116 14.79 -0.57 4.55
N ALA A 117 15.09 0.72 4.71
CA ALA A 117 14.09 1.75 5.00
C ALA A 117 13.09 1.89 3.84
N ALA A 118 13.56 1.87 2.59
CA ALA A 118 12.68 1.90 1.42
C ALA A 118 11.76 0.68 1.34
N GLY A 119 12.23 -0.50 1.75
CA GLY A 119 11.42 -1.72 1.85
C GLY A 119 10.30 -1.57 2.87
N THR A 120 10.65 -1.14 4.09
CA THR A 120 9.67 -0.87 5.16
C THR A 120 8.63 0.16 4.73
N LEU A 121 9.05 1.26 4.09
CA LEU A 121 8.13 2.29 3.60
C LEU A 121 7.23 1.80 2.45
N LEU A 122 7.73 0.88 1.61
CA LEU A 122 6.93 0.23 0.57
C LEU A 122 5.86 -0.68 1.20
N GLU A 123 6.21 -1.43 2.25
CA GLU A 123 5.28 -2.27 3.01
C GLU A 123 4.21 -1.43 3.73
N VAL A 124 4.61 -0.33 4.37
CA VAL A 124 3.69 0.65 4.96
C VAL A 124 2.75 1.22 3.90
N ALA A 125 3.26 1.58 2.72
CA ALA A 125 2.42 2.05 1.61
C ALA A 125 1.43 0.97 1.15
N ALA A 126 1.85 -0.29 1.09
CA ALA A 126 0.97 -1.40 0.73
C ALA A 126 -0.14 -1.63 1.75
N ALA A 127 0.21 -1.61 3.03
CA ALA A 127 -0.73 -1.65 4.14
C ALA A 127 -1.77 -0.52 4.06
N ALA A 128 -1.32 0.72 3.83
CA ALA A 128 -2.22 1.86 3.69
C ALA A 128 -3.16 1.71 2.48
N VAL A 129 -2.65 1.23 1.34
CA VAL A 129 -3.48 0.94 0.17
C VAL A 129 -4.53 -0.11 0.52
N LEU A 130 -4.13 -1.26 1.07
CA LEU A 130 -5.07 -2.32 1.46
C LEU A 130 -6.12 -1.84 2.46
N GLY A 131 -5.73 -1.10 3.49
CA GLY A 131 -6.66 -0.56 4.48
C GLY A 131 -7.68 0.40 3.85
N VAL A 132 -7.27 1.25 2.92
CA VAL A 132 -8.20 2.14 2.18
C VAL A 132 -9.14 1.33 1.28
N LEU A 133 -8.62 0.33 0.56
CA LEU A 133 -9.43 -0.55 -0.28
C LEU A 133 -10.42 -1.37 0.58
N GLY A 134 -9.97 -1.84 1.73
CA GLY A 134 -10.73 -2.61 2.71
C GLY A 134 -11.87 -1.82 3.29
N LYS A 135 -11.56 -0.65 3.83
CA LYS A 135 -12.54 0.30 4.34
C LYS A 135 -13.61 0.64 3.31
N PHE A 136 -13.20 0.93 2.07
CA PHE A 136 -14.15 1.21 0.99
C PHE A 136 -15.03 -0.01 0.69
N ALA A 137 -14.45 -1.21 0.63
CA ALA A 137 -15.19 -2.43 0.38
C ALA A 137 -16.14 -2.79 1.53
N ALA A 138 -15.77 -2.54 2.78
CA ALA A 138 -16.58 -2.73 3.96
C ALA A 138 -17.74 -1.72 4.01
N ASP A 139 -17.44 -0.42 3.87
CA ASP A 139 -18.44 0.66 3.86
C ASP A 139 -19.52 0.45 2.78
N ASN A 140 -19.13 -0.10 1.62
CA ASN A 140 -20.03 -0.35 0.49
C ASN A 140 -20.52 -1.80 0.39
N HIS A 141 -20.17 -2.66 1.35
CA HIS A 141 -20.54 -4.09 1.39
C HIS A 141 -20.24 -4.84 0.07
N LEU A 142 -19.12 -4.52 -0.57
CA LEU A 142 -18.80 -5.03 -1.91
C LEU A 142 -18.57 -6.53 -1.89
N THR A 143 -19.16 -7.23 -2.86
CA THR A 143 -18.82 -8.61 -3.20
C THR A 143 -17.49 -8.67 -3.97
N PRO A 144 -16.83 -9.84 -4.08
CA PRO A 144 -15.59 -9.99 -4.85
C PRO A 144 -15.68 -9.47 -6.29
N SER A 145 -16.81 -9.71 -6.96
CA SER A 145 -17.03 -9.26 -8.34
C SER A 145 -17.18 -7.74 -8.44
N GLU A 146 -17.90 -7.12 -7.50
CA GLU A 146 -18.09 -5.67 -7.46
C GLU A 146 -16.79 -4.94 -7.09
N PHE A 147 -16.01 -5.50 -6.17
CA PHE A 147 -14.70 -4.98 -5.78
C PHE A 147 -13.75 -4.90 -6.97
N ILE A 148 -13.68 -5.96 -7.79
CA ILE A 148 -12.84 -5.96 -8.99
C ILE A 148 -13.36 -5.04 -10.06
N GLY A 149 -14.68 -5.02 -10.30
CA GLY A 149 -15.27 -4.07 -11.26
C GLY A 149 -14.95 -2.63 -10.87
N TRP A 150 -15.01 -2.31 -9.58
CA TRP A 150 -14.62 -1.00 -9.06
C TRP A 150 -13.12 -0.74 -9.19
N LEU A 151 -12.24 -1.67 -8.79
CA LEU A 151 -10.79 -1.55 -8.94
C LEU A 151 -10.38 -1.32 -10.40
N GLN A 152 -10.93 -2.09 -11.34
CA GLN A 152 -10.67 -1.93 -12.77
C GLN A 152 -11.12 -0.56 -13.28
N ALA A 153 -12.22 -0.01 -12.76
CA ALA A 153 -12.61 1.36 -13.05
C ALA A 153 -11.59 2.39 -12.55
N GLN A 154 -10.89 2.13 -11.43
CA GLN A 154 -9.80 2.97 -10.93
C GLN A 154 -8.53 2.89 -11.80
N LYS A 155 -8.26 1.74 -12.44
CA LYS A 155 -7.09 1.57 -13.34
C LYS A 155 -7.07 2.60 -14.47
N THR A 156 -8.23 2.91 -15.04
CA THR A 156 -8.37 3.90 -16.13
C THR A 156 -8.00 5.32 -15.68
N GLU A 157 -7.92 5.55 -14.36
CA GLU A 157 -7.69 6.85 -13.73
C GLU A 157 -6.28 7.02 -13.17
N ILE A 158 -5.57 5.91 -13.01
CA ILE A 158 -4.17 5.89 -12.56
C ILE A 158 -3.22 5.92 -13.76
N ALA A 159 -3.72 5.66 -14.98
CA ALA A 159 -2.98 5.63 -16.25
C ALA A 159 -2.74 7.02 -16.85
#